data_AF-A0A971GPD4-F1
#
_entry.id   AF-A0A971GPD4-F1
#
_cell.length_a   1.000
_cell.length_b   1.000
_cell.length_c   1.000
_cell.angle_alpha   90.00
_cell.angle_beta   90.00
_cell.angle_gamma   90.00
#
_symmetry.space_group_name_H-M   'P 1'
#
loop_
_entity.id
_entity.type
_entity.pdbx_description
1 polymer ?
#
loop_
_entity_poly.entity_id
_entity_poly.type
_entity_poly.pdbx_seq_one_letter_code
_entity_poly.pdbx_strand_id
1 'polypeptide(L)'
;KDVEDNYRLLLEQIALLYDNNRESLNGAYWLTGKYIADEEKKSPTPSGYGSSLIDRLSLDLTERYGRGFSRTNLKNMRVFFRYYPNGQPADHFDWTKMVLLLSVKDEDARAELLQRTIDEKLTRQDLVHHINLYRLSANNTAQANEYRITRGDMYCYMSTGIPDEKGRLDVDCGFSVHRTVKFENIAEDEYPLMFRSEKKKGKYYVRERLDESPENSSRFHTYMARVEKVIDGDTLRLAIDTGFETVVKQKIRLRGIDCPEIIFTEGRKARDFARRELDGCDFVVVKTYRTDKYDRYIGDIFYIKNEQSLERICAEGKLLNRELLSKGLARPLQIV
;
A
#
# COMPACT_ATOMS: atom_id res chain seq x y z
N LYS A 1 -39.61 18.37 -21.22
CA LYS A 1 -38.68 19.34 -21.84
C LYS A 1 -38.55 20.56 -20.92
N ASP A 2 -39.60 21.37 -20.78
CA ASP A 2 -39.60 22.59 -19.95
C ASP A 2 -39.11 22.42 -18.49
N VAL A 3 -39.54 21.37 -17.79
CA VAL A 3 -39.13 21.12 -16.38
C VAL A 3 -37.66 20.71 -16.26
N GLU A 4 -37.14 19.95 -17.22
CA GLU A 4 -35.75 19.47 -17.21
C GLU A 4 -34.80 20.59 -17.63
N ASP A 5 -35.24 21.44 -18.55
CA ASP A 5 -34.52 22.65 -18.96
C ASP A 5 -34.49 23.68 -17.80
N ASN A 6 -35.58 23.85 -17.05
CA ASN A 6 -35.63 24.68 -15.85
C ASN A 6 -34.71 24.18 -14.71
N TYR A 7 -34.63 22.86 -14.50
CA TYR A 7 -33.72 22.28 -13.50
C TYR A 7 -32.24 22.48 -13.87
N ARG A 8 -31.89 22.31 -15.16
CA ARG A 8 -30.53 22.58 -15.65
C ARG A 8 -30.15 24.05 -15.46
N LEU A 9 -31.04 24.97 -15.77
CA LEU A 9 -30.80 26.41 -15.57
C LEU A 9 -30.62 26.76 -14.09
N LEU A 10 -31.43 26.18 -13.19
CA LEU A 10 -31.26 26.35 -11.74
C LEU A 10 -29.91 25.79 -11.27
N LEU A 11 -29.51 24.62 -11.77
CA LEU A 11 -28.22 24.01 -11.44
C LEU A 11 -27.05 24.90 -11.88
N GLU A 12 -27.10 25.46 -13.08
CA GLU A 12 -26.09 26.39 -13.59
C GLU A 12 -26.00 27.68 -12.77
N GLN A 13 -27.14 28.28 -12.41
CA GLN A 13 -27.18 29.48 -11.58
C GLN A 13 -26.59 29.25 -10.18
N ILE A 14 -26.95 28.12 -9.55
CA ILE A 14 -26.39 27.73 -8.26
C ILE A 14 -24.88 27.47 -8.39
N ALA A 15 -24.44 26.73 -9.41
CA ALA A 15 -23.03 26.45 -9.63
C ALA A 15 -22.21 27.75 -9.77
N LEU A 16 -22.68 28.70 -10.58
CA LEU A 16 -22.04 30.00 -10.79
C LEU A 16 -21.93 30.81 -9.49
N LEU A 17 -22.97 30.80 -8.65
CA LEU A 17 -22.93 31.45 -7.34
C LEU A 17 -21.84 30.84 -6.43
N TYR A 18 -21.68 29.52 -6.43
CA TYR A 18 -20.66 28.85 -5.64
C TYR A 18 -19.24 29.10 -6.17
N ASP A 19 -19.05 29.11 -7.48
CA ASP A 19 -17.73 29.29 -8.08
C ASP A 19 -17.21 30.73 -7.91
N ASN A 20 -18.08 31.75 -8.07
CA ASN A 20 -17.74 33.15 -7.80
C ASN A 20 -17.36 33.39 -6.32
N ASN A 21 -18.10 32.76 -5.40
CA ASN A 21 -17.80 32.85 -3.97
C ASN A 21 -16.47 32.17 -3.62
N ARG A 22 -16.16 31.03 -4.24
CA ARG A 22 -14.88 30.33 -4.05
C ARG A 22 -13.69 31.17 -4.53
N GLU A 23 -13.80 31.77 -5.70
CA GLU A 23 -12.77 32.65 -6.25
C GLU A 23 -12.51 33.84 -5.33
N SER A 24 -13.58 34.52 -4.90
CA SER A 24 -13.51 35.64 -3.95
C SER A 24 -12.84 35.22 -2.62
N LEU A 25 -13.16 34.02 -2.12
CA LEU A 25 -12.62 33.50 -0.87
C LEU A 25 -11.13 33.18 -0.99
N ASN A 26 -10.69 32.58 -2.09
CA ASN A 26 -9.26 32.33 -2.31
C ASN A 26 -8.47 33.62 -2.47
N GLY A 27 -9.02 34.63 -3.16
CA GLY A 27 -8.43 35.96 -3.23
C GLY A 27 -8.28 36.59 -1.83
N ALA A 28 -9.31 36.46 -0.99
CA ALA A 28 -9.24 36.91 0.40
C ALA A 28 -8.18 36.16 1.22
N TYR A 29 -8.03 34.85 1.04
CA TYR A 29 -6.99 34.05 1.68
C TYR A 29 -5.58 34.44 1.23
N TRP A 30 -5.39 34.69 -0.07
CA TRP A 30 -4.12 35.18 -0.61
C TRP A 30 -3.76 36.56 -0.03
N LEU A 31 -4.71 37.50 -0.03
CA LEU A 31 -4.52 38.85 0.53
C LEU A 31 -4.26 38.81 2.04
N THR A 32 -4.97 37.96 2.78
CA THR A 32 -4.71 37.75 4.21
C THR A 32 -3.28 37.27 4.43
N GLY A 33 -2.82 36.32 3.61
CA GLY A 33 -1.43 35.86 3.62
C GLY A 33 -0.42 36.96 3.35
N LYS A 34 -0.69 37.83 2.38
CA LYS A 34 0.12 39.01 2.06
C LYS A 34 0.21 39.96 3.25
N TYR A 35 -0.92 40.33 3.85
CA TYR A 35 -0.93 41.23 5.01
C TYR A 35 -0.14 40.68 6.19
N ILE A 36 -0.27 39.38 6.47
CA ILE A 36 0.54 38.72 7.51
C ILE A 36 2.04 38.81 7.16
N ALA A 37 2.41 38.46 5.93
CA ALA A 37 3.81 38.45 5.51
C ALA A 37 4.44 39.85 5.50
N ASP A 38 3.69 40.88 5.10
CA ASP A 38 4.17 42.27 5.09
C ASP A 38 4.30 42.84 6.51
N GLU A 39 3.41 42.47 7.44
CA GLU A 39 3.51 42.87 8.85
C GLU A 39 4.70 42.18 9.55
N GLU A 40 4.95 40.91 9.26
CA GLU A 40 6.11 40.19 9.79
C GLU A 40 7.45 40.81 9.36
N LYS A 41 7.54 41.37 8.14
CA LYS A 41 8.75 42.04 7.63
C LYS A 41 9.09 43.34 8.38
N LYS A 42 8.12 43.98 9.03
CA LYS A 42 8.33 45.23 9.78
C LYS A 42 9.01 44.99 11.13
N SER A 43 9.12 43.75 11.58
CA SER A 43 9.68 43.41 12.89
C SER A 43 11.13 42.90 12.80
N PRO A 44 12.05 43.44 13.61
CA PRO A 44 13.47 43.06 13.60
C PRO A 44 13.77 41.66 14.16
N THR A 45 12.79 40.98 14.78
CA THR A 45 12.91 39.63 15.35
C THR A 45 11.88 38.65 14.74
N PRO A 46 12.24 37.95 13.64
CA PRO A 46 11.30 37.16 12.83
C PRO A 46 10.67 35.94 13.54
N SER A 47 11.34 35.34 14.51
CA SER A 47 10.94 34.03 15.07
C SER A 47 9.87 34.12 16.17
N GLY A 48 9.83 35.20 16.94
CA GLY A 48 8.86 35.39 18.05
C GLY A 48 7.61 36.20 17.66
N TYR A 49 7.81 37.27 16.89
CA TYR A 49 6.72 38.18 16.51
C TYR A 49 5.71 37.54 15.55
N GLY A 50 6.17 36.74 14.58
CA GLY A 50 5.27 36.07 13.64
C GLY A 50 4.37 35.02 14.29
N SER A 51 4.85 34.32 15.34
CA SER A 51 4.00 33.38 16.08
C SER A 51 2.92 34.11 16.88
N SER A 52 3.30 35.16 17.63
CA SER A 52 2.37 35.94 18.45
C SER A 52 1.37 36.75 17.62
N LEU A 53 1.74 37.16 16.40
CA LEU A 53 0.82 37.78 15.44
C LEU A 53 -0.25 36.79 14.98
N ILE A 54 0.14 35.60 14.54
CA ILE A 54 -0.81 34.57 14.09
C ILE A 54 -1.72 34.10 15.22
N ASP A 55 -1.19 33.95 16.44
CA ASP A 55 -1.98 33.59 17.61
C ASP A 55 -3.08 34.63 17.90
N ARG A 56 -2.73 35.93 17.91
CA ARG A 56 -3.68 37.04 18.10
C ARG A 56 -4.71 37.11 16.98
N LEU A 57 -4.26 37.11 15.72
CA LEU A 57 -5.15 37.12 14.56
C LEU A 57 -6.14 35.95 14.59
N SER A 58 -5.69 34.77 15.04
CA SER A 58 -6.57 33.61 15.11
C SER A 58 -7.68 33.81 16.12
N LEU A 59 -7.39 34.37 17.30
CA LEU A 59 -8.38 34.68 18.33
C LEU A 59 -9.36 35.75 17.81
N ASP A 60 -8.84 36.92 17.43
CA ASP A 60 -9.64 38.10 17.09
C ASP A 60 -10.53 37.86 15.86
N LEU A 61 -10.01 37.22 14.81
CA LEU A 61 -10.78 36.95 13.59
C LEU A 61 -11.78 35.80 13.76
N THR A 62 -11.45 34.80 14.59
CA THR A 62 -12.41 33.73 14.91
C THR A 62 -13.56 34.25 15.75
N GLU A 63 -13.29 35.14 16.72
CA GLU A 63 -14.33 35.81 17.50
C GLU A 63 -15.25 36.66 16.62
N ARG A 64 -14.66 37.42 15.67
CA ARG A 64 -15.41 38.35 14.82
C ARG A 64 -16.18 37.70 13.68
N TYR A 65 -15.61 36.68 13.04
CA TYR A 65 -16.13 36.10 11.79
C TYR A 65 -16.39 34.60 11.85
N GLY A 66 -16.04 33.93 12.95
CA GLY A 66 -16.25 32.51 13.15
C GLY A 66 -15.23 31.61 12.44
N ARG A 67 -15.71 30.48 11.90
CA ARG A 67 -14.85 29.42 11.34
C ARG A 67 -14.06 29.93 10.13
N GLY A 68 -12.81 29.47 10.02
CA GLY A 68 -11.92 29.79 8.89
C GLY A 68 -10.64 30.52 9.31
N PHE A 69 -10.56 31.03 10.55
CA PHE A 69 -9.39 31.77 11.05
C PHE A 69 -8.60 31.03 12.12
N SER A 70 -8.51 29.70 12.00
CA SER A 70 -7.62 28.91 12.87
C SER A 70 -6.16 29.26 12.60
N ARG A 71 -5.31 29.10 13.63
CA ARG A 71 -3.84 29.29 13.51
C ARG A 71 -3.23 28.56 12.33
N THR A 72 -3.64 27.31 12.12
CA THR A 72 -3.20 26.50 10.98
C THR A 72 -3.63 27.12 9.66
N ASN A 73 -4.87 27.60 9.55
CA ASN A 73 -5.34 28.18 8.30
C ASN A 73 -4.65 29.51 7.99
N LEU A 74 -4.42 30.37 8.98
CA LEU A 74 -3.64 31.61 8.82
C LEU A 74 -2.19 31.33 8.40
N LYS A 75 -1.57 30.27 8.95
CA LYS A 75 -0.25 29.80 8.49
C LYS A 75 -0.30 29.36 7.02
N ASN A 76 -1.34 28.65 6.60
CA ASN A 76 -1.52 28.23 5.21
C ASN A 76 -1.74 29.44 4.29
N MET A 77 -2.55 30.42 4.66
CA MET A 77 -2.74 31.68 3.92
C MET A 77 -1.40 32.40 3.73
N ARG A 78 -0.59 32.50 4.79
CA ARG A 78 0.76 33.07 4.71
C ARG A 78 1.68 32.30 3.77
N VAL A 79 1.68 30.96 3.83
CA VAL A 79 2.47 30.12 2.92
C VAL A 79 1.97 30.25 1.48
N PHE A 80 0.65 30.36 1.29
CA PHE A 80 0.03 30.54 -0.02
C PHE A 80 0.58 31.78 -0.73
N PHE A 81 0.57 32.94 -0.06
CA PHE A 81 1.18 34.15 -0.60
C PHE A 81 2.68 33.98 -0.90
N ARG A 82 3.43 33.33 -0.01
CA ARG A 82 4.87 33.13 -0.18
C ARG A 82 5.21 32.26 -1.39
N TYR A 83 4.40 31.23 -1.67
CA TYR A 83 4.61 30.36 -2.83
C TYR A 83 4.10 30.95 -4.14
N TYR A 84 3.11 31.84 -4.08
CA TYR A 84 2.52 32.47 -5.26
C TYR A 84 2.46 34.00 -5.10
N PRO A 85 3.61 34.70 -5.10
CA PRO A 85 3.67 36.14 -4.82
C PRO A 85 3.02 37.01 -5.89
N ASN A 86 2.83 36.48 -7.11
CA ASN A 86 2.26 37.20 -8.25
C ASN A 86 0.74 37.01 -8.41
N GLY A 87 0.09 36.33 -7.46
CA GLY A 87 -1.35 36.04 -7.49
C GLY A 87 -1.65 34.55 -7.46
N GLN A 88 -2.94 34.20 -7.43
CA GLN A 88 -3.39 32.80 -7.41
C GLN A 88 -3.01 32.10 -8.73
N PRO A 89 -2.55 30.84 -8.69
CA PRO A 89 -2.00 30.19 -9.89
C PRO A 89 -3.05 29.60 -10.84
N ALA A 90 -4.33 29.55 -10.44
CA ALA A 90 -5.42 29.09 -11.29
C ALA A 90 -6.77 29.64 -10.80
N ASP A 91 -7.60 30.11 -11.72
CA ASP A 91 -8.97 30.52 -11.45
C ASP A 91 -9.81 29.29 -11.07
N HIS A 92 -10.65 29.44 -10.04
CA HIS A 92 -11.54 28.36 -9.52
C HIS A 92 -10.86 27.12 -8.88
N PHE A 93 -9.72 27.28 -8.21
CA PHE A 93 -9.10 26.18 -7.44
C PHE A 93 -9.64 26.07 -6.01
N ASP A 94 -10.06 24.88 -5.57
CA ASP A 94 -10.59 24.68 -4.21
C ASP A 94 -9.50 24.84 -3.12
N TRP A 95 -9.79 25.63 -2.08
CA TRP A 95 -8.85 25.92 -0.97
C TRP A 95 -8.30 24.65 -0.31
N THR A 96 -9.13 23.59 -0.19
CA THR A 96 -8.69 22.33 0.41
C THR A 96 -7.59 21.67 -0.43
N LYS A 97 -7.71 21.69 -1.76
CA LYS A 97 -6.68 21.22 -2.67
C LYS A 97 -5.45 22.13 -2.63
N MET A 98 -5.64 23.44 -2.50
CA MET A 98 -4.53 24.39 -2.38
C MET A 98 -3.69 24.05 -1.15
N VAL A 99 -4.32 23.88 0.02
CA VAL A 99 -3.62 23.48 1.26
C VAL A 99 -2.82 22.19 1.08
N LEU A 100 -3.33 21.21 0.32
CA LEU A 100 -2.58 19.99 0.00
C LEU A 100 -1.33 20.29 -0.83
N LEU A 101 -1.44 21.10 -1.88
CA LEU A 101 -0.30 21.52 -2.71
C LEU A 101 0.73 22.33 -1.91
N LEU A 102 0.30 23.21 -1.00
CA LEU A 102 1.20 23.96 -0.11
C LEU A 102 2.03 23.06 0.82
N SER A 103 1.61 21.80 1.02
CA SER A 103 2.39 20.81 1.78
C SER A 103 3.53 20.17 0.99
N VAL A 104 3.61 20.42 -0.32
CA VAL A 104 4.68 19.96 -1.21
C VAL A 104 5.74 21.05 -1.30
N LYS A 105 6.91 20.81 -0.69
CA LYS A 105 7.99 21.80 -0.60
C LYS A 105 8.71 22.00 -1.94
N ASP A 106 8.93 20.91 -2.66
CA ASP A 106 9.52 20.92 -4.00
C ASP A 106 8.63 21.70 -4.97
N GLU A 107 9.23 22.66 -5.67
CA GLU A 107 8.54 23.61 -6.52
C GLU A 107 8.07 22.98 -7.84
N ASP A 108 8.93 22.22 -8.51
CA ASP A 108 8.63 21.56 -9.77
C ASP A 108 7.50 20.54 -9.59
N ALA A 109 7.58 19.75 -8.53
CA ALA A 109 6.56 18.78 -8.19
C ALA A 109 5.22 19.43 -7.83
N ARG A 110 5.25 20.54 -7.09
CA ARG A 110 4.05 21.29 -6.74
C ARG A 110 3.40 21.86 -8.01
N ALA A 111 4.18 22.37 -8.95
CA ALA A 111 3.71 22.88 -10.23
C ALA A 111 3.10 21.75 -11.10
N GLU A 112 3.77 20.60 -11.21
CA GLU A 112 3.24 19.44 -11.94
C GLU A 112 1.92 18.94 -11.34
N LEU A 113 1.87 18.80 -10.00
CA LEU A 113 0.66 18.37 -9.30
C LEU A 113 -0.48 19.37 -9.44
N LEU A 114 -0.17 20.67 -9.44
CA LEU A 114 -1.16 21.72 -9.72
C LEU A 114 -1.72 21.57 -11.13
N GLN A 115 -0.85 21.50 -12.14
CA GLN A 115 -1.24 21.37 -13.54
C GLN A 115 -2.09 20.12 -13.75
N ARG A 116 -1.65 18.99 -13.21
CA ARG A 116 -2.41 17.73 -13.25
C ARG A 116 -3.76 17.83 -12.55
N THR A 117 -3.84 18.53 -11.42
CA THR A 117 -5.11 18.76 -10.71
C THR A 117 -6.14 19.48 -11.59
N ILE A 118 -5.67 20.42 -12.41
CA ILE A 118 -6.51 21.19 -13.33
C ILE A 118 -6.90 20.32 -14.53
N ASP A 119 -5.92 19.74 -15.20
CA ASP A 119 -6.12 18.99 -16.46
C ASP A 119 -6.98 17.74 -16.26
N GLU A 120 -6.73 16.98 -15.20
CA GLU A 120 -7.42 15.73 -14.89
C GLU A 120 -8.61 15.92 -13.93
N LYS A 121 -8.89 17.16 -13.52
CA LYS A 121 -9.95 17.50 -12.55
C LYS A 121 -9.89 16.66 -11.28
N LEU A 122 -8.68 16.49 -10.73
CA LEU A 122 -8.42 15.60 -9.60
C LEU A 122 -9.30 15.97 -8.39
N THR A 123 -9.91 14.95 -7.78
CA THR A 123 -10.57 15.12 -6.49
C THR A 123 -9.54 15.36 -5.39
N ARG A 124 -10.00 15.76 -4.20
CA ARG A 124 -9.12 15.84 -3.03
C ARG A 124 -8.41 14.50 -2.76
N GLN A 125 -9.09 13.37 -2.96
CA GLN A 125 -8.53 12.04 -2.73
C GLN A 125 -7.45 11.71 -3.75
N ASP A 126 -7.69 12.01 -5.03
CA ASP A 126 -6.70 11.82 -6.10
C ASP A 126 -5.46 12.69 -5.84
N LEU A 127 -5.62 13.97 -5.46
CA LEU A 127 -4.47 14.83 -5.18
C LEU A 127 -3.65 14.34 -3.97
N VAL A 128 -4.30 13.89 -2.89
CA VAL A 128 -3.59 13.23 -1.77
C VAL A 128 -2.82 12.02 -2.27
N HIS A 129 -3.42 11.22 -3.16
CA HIS A 129 -2.79 10.06 -3.76
C HIS A 129 -1.53 10.44 -4.56
N HIS A 130 -1.62 11.41 -5.47
CA HIS A 130 -0.49 11.87 -6.27
C HIS A 130 0.62 12.55 -5.45
N ILE A 131 0.28 13.33 -4.41
CA ILE A 131 1.27 13.89 -3.48
C ILE A 131 2.04 12.77 -2.78
N ASN A 132 1.35 11.71 -2.37
CA ASN A 132 2.01 10.55 -1.79
C ASN A 132 2.92 9.89 -2.82
N LEU A 133 2.45 9.66 -4.05
CA LEU A 133 3.29 9.10 -5.12
C LEU A 133 4.56 9.91 -5.38
N TYR A 134 4.45 11.24 -5.47
CA TYR A 134 5.61 12.12 -5.66
C TYR A 134 6.63 12.00 -4.52
N ARG A 135 6.16 12.00 -3.26
CA ARG A 135 7.03 11.79 -2.09
C ARG A 135 7.75 10.43 -2.11
N LEU A 136 7.19 9.46 -2.84
CA LEU A 136 7.68 8.08 -2.92
C LEU A 136 8.61 7.86 -4.12
N SER A 137 8.37 8.50 -5.27
CA SER A 137 9.19 8.35 -6.48
C SER A 137 10.62 8.87 -6.31
N ALA A 138 10.86 9.77 -5.36
CA ALA A 138 12.20 10.25 -5.03
C ALA A 138 13.11 9.19 -4.35
N ASN A 139 12.57 8.06 -3.85
CA ASN A 139 13.30 7.10 -2.99
C ASN A 139 13.23 5.61 -3.42
N ASN A 140 12.50 5.26 -4.46
CA ASN A 140 12.06 3.86 -4.68
C ASN A 140 13.11 2.90 -5.27
N THR A 141 14.11 3.37 -6.03
CA THR A 141 15.08 2.48 -6.69
C THR A 141 16.10 1.87 -5.71
N ALA A 142 16.52 2.62 -4.70
CA ALA A 142 17.43 2.11 -3.65
C ALA A 142 16.73 1.06 -2.77
N GLN A 143 15.48 1.31 -2.38
CA GLN A 143 14.71 0.43 -1.49
C GLN A 143 14.30 -0.90 -2.15
N ALA A 144 14.09 -0.92 -3.47
CA ALA A 144 13.87 -2.18 -4.20
C ALA A 144 15.10 -3.11 -4.14
N ASN A 145 16.31 -2.57 -4.02
CA ASN A 145 17.54 -3.36 -3.86
C ASN A 145 17.76 -3.85 -2.42
N GLU A 146 17.20 -3.14 -1.43
CA GLU A 146 17.26 -3.53 -0.01
C GLU A 146 16.17 -4.54 0.39
N TYR A 147 15.19 -4.84 -0.47
CA TYR A 147 14.12 -5.78 -0.15
C TYR A 147 14.70 -7.17 0.15
N ARG A 148 14.72 -7.55 1.43
CA ARG A 148 15.27 -8.82 1.89
C ARG A 148 14.41 -9.98 1.42
N ILE A 149 15.00 -10.84 0.59
CA ILE A 149 14.39 -12.07 0.10
C ILE A 149 14.70 -13.18 1.11
N THR A 150 13.65 -13.89 1.55
CA THR A 150 13.80 -15.13 2.31
C THR A 150 13.07 -16.22 1.54
N ARG A 151 13.82 -17.20 1.03
CA ARG A 151 13.24 -18.39 0.42
C ARG A 151 13.08 -19.46 1.50
N GLY A 152 12.02 -20.24 1.42
CA GLY A 152 11.86 -21.42 2.27
C GLY A 152 11.98 -22.70 1.46
N ASP A 153 11.64 -23.80 2.10
CA ASP A 153 11.54 -25.10 1.45
C ASP A 153 10.10 -25.53 1.31
N MET A 154 9.82 -26.16 0.18
CA MET A 154 8.51 -26.70 -0.10
C MET A 154 8.15 -27.76 0.93
N TYR A 155 6.95 -27.65 1.50
CA TYR A 155 6.32 -28.71 2.29
C TYR A 155 7.15 -29.10 3.54
N CYS A 156 7.57 -28.09 4.30
CA CYS A 156 8.07 -28.24 5.67
C CYS A 156 6.91 -28.09 6.67
N TYR A 157 6.87 -28.98 7.67
CA TYR A 157 5.80 -29.10 8.64
C TYR A 157 6.32 -29.37 10.05
N MET A 158 5.44 -29.13 11.02
CA MET A 158 5.64 -29.47 12.42
C MET A 158 4.59 -30.50 12.82
N SER A 159 5.00 -31.54 13.55
CA SER A 159 4.04 -32.43 14.20
C SER A 159 3.50 -31.81 15.47
N THR A 160 2.23 -32.06 15.77
CA THR A 160 1.59 -31.55 16.99
C THR A 160 1.65 -32.54 18.16
N GLY A 161 2.28 -33.70 17.95
CA GLY A 161 2.42 -34.75 18.96
C GLY A 161 3.18 -35.96 18.44
N ILE A 162 3.03 -37.08 19.15
CA ILE A 162 3.55 -38.41 18.79
C ILE A 162 2.58 -39.13 17.83
N PRO A 163 3.04 -40.13 17.05
CA PRO A 163 2.17 -40.93 16.20
C PRO A 163 1.16 -41.74 17.03
N ASP A 164 -0.03 -41.96 16.47
CA ASP A 164 -1.00 -42.88 17.04
C ASP A 164 -0.56 -44.35 16.90
N GLU A 165 -1.31 -45.27 17.52
CA GLU A 165 -1.05 -46.73 17.45
C GLU A 165 -1.00 -47.29 16.02
N LYS A 166 -1.50 -46.55 15.03
CA LYS A 166 -1.50 -46.91 13.60
C LYS A 166 -0.37 -46.23 12.82
N GLY A 167 0.54 -45.53 13.50
CA GLY A 167 1.66 -44.79 12.93
C GLY A 167 1.24 -43.53 12.18
N ARG A 168 0.11 -42.91 12.55
CA ARG A 168 -0.36 -41.65 11.96
C ARG A 168 0.02 -40.47 12.83
N LEU A 169 0.54 -39.43 12.20
CA LEU A 169 1.02 -38.23 12.86
C LEU A 169 0.07 -37.06 12.57
N ASP A 170 -0.25 -36.28 13.59
CA ASP A 170 -0.94 -35.01 13.40
C ASP A 170 0.06 -33.92 13.00
N VAL A 171 -0.23 -33.26 11.87
CA VAL A 171 0.67 -32.32 11.20
C VAL A 171 0.00 -30.97 11.06
N ASP A 172 0.68 -29.91 11.51
CA ASP A 172 0.30 -28.52 11.20
C ASP A 172 0.71 -28.20 9.76
N CYS A 173 -0.29 -28.01 8.91
CA CYS A 173 -0.12 -27.70 7.49
C CYS A 173 -0.03 -26.19 7.23
N GLY A 174 -0.11 -25.36 8.27
CA GLY A 174 -0.33 -23.93 8.19
C GLY A 174 -1.80 -23.57 7.96
N PHE A 175 -2.11 -22.28 7.97
CA PHE A 175 -3.46 -21.76 7.72
C PHE A 175 -4.55 -22.30 8.66
N SER A 176 -4.18 -22.64 9.90
CA SER A 176 -5.04 -23.31 10.89
C SER A 176 -5.56 -24.68 10.41
N VAL A 177 -4.87 -25.31 9.47
CA VAL A 177 -5.21 -26.63 8.94
C VAL A 177 -4.30 -27.68 9.55
N HIS A 178 -4.93 -28.68 10.18
CA HIS A 178 -4.25 -29.85 10.72
C HIS A 178 -4.68 -31.10 9.95
N ARG A 179 -3.75 -32.04 9.78
CA ARG A 179 -4.01 -33.33 9.11
C ARG A 179 -3.38 -34.47 9.88
N THR A 180 -4.14 -35.53 10.07
CA THR A 180 -3.64 -36.83 10.55
C THR A 180 -3.15 -37.64 9.36
N VAL A 181 -1.85 -37.84 9.23
CA VAL A 181 -1.21 -38.43 8.05
C VAL A 181 -0.40 -39.65 8.44
N LYS A 182 -0.54 -40.74 7.68
CA LYS A 182 0.35 -41.91 7.81
C LYS A 182 1.64 -41.67 7.03
N PHE A 183 2.77 -41.80 7.70
CA PHE A 183 4.08 -41.79 7.06
C PHE A 183 4.73 -43.17 7.15
N GLU A 184 5.54 -43.51 6.15
CA GLU A 184 6.10 -44.86 6.03
C GLU A 184 7.43 -45.04 6.77
N ASN A 185 8.12 -43.95 7.14
CA ASN A 185 9.47 -43.97 7.72
C ASN A 185 9.61 -43.05 8.94
N ILE A 186 8.70 -43.20 9.88
CA ILE A 186 8.73 -42.45 11.14
C ILE A 186 9.49 -43.26 12.21
N ALA A 187 10.37 -42.61 12.98
CA ALA A 187 10.98 -43.21 14.18
C ALA A 187 10.24 -42.74 15.44
N GLU A 188 10.28 -43.54 16.50
CA GLU A 188 9.40 -43.38 17.67
C GLU A 188 9.88 -42.38 18.72
N ASP A 189 11.11 -41.86 18.63
CA ASP A 189 11.83 -41.30 19.78
C ASP A 189 12.07 -39.77 19.79
N GLU A 190 11.55 -38.99 18.82
CA GLU A 190 11.77 -37.53 18.79
C GLU A 190 10.53 -36.76 18.29
N TYR A 191 9.75 -36.21 19.23
CA TYR A 191 8.56 -35.38 18.97
C TYR A 191 8.43 -34.22 19.98
N PRO A 192 7.83 -33.07 19.59
CA PRO A 192 7.31 -32.74 18.25
C PRO A 192 8.41 -32.68 17.20
N LEU A 193 8.06 -33.04 15.96
CA LEU A 193 9.02 -33.19 14.87
C LEU A 193 8.85 -32.07 13.86
N MET A 194 9.92 -31.32 13.59
CA MET A 194 10.03 -30.46 12.42
C MET A 194 10.61 -31.27 11.26
N PHE A 195 9.97 -31.24 10.09
CA PHE A 195 10.42 -32.06 8.97
C PHE A 195 9.96 -31.56 7.60
N ARG A 196 10.68 -31.98 6.56
CA ARG A 196 10.24 -31.86 5.16
C ARG A 196 9.57 -33.15 4.72
N SER A 197 8.38 -33.05 4.12
CA SER A 197 7.70 -34.22 3.57
C SER A 197 8.00 -34.44 2.09
N GLU A 198 7.81 -35.68 1.65
CA GLU A 198 7.85 -36.06 0.24
C GLU A 198 6.73 -37.07 -0.05
N LYS A 199 6.06 -36.92 -1.20
CA LYS A 199 5.05 -37.88 -1.67
C LYS A 199 5.65 -38.76 -2.77
N LYS A 200 5.69 -40.07 -2.56
CA LYS A 200 6.16 -41.08 -3.54
C LYS A 200 5.08 -42.14 -3.73
N LYS A 201 4.61 -42.34 -4.97
CA LYS A 201 3.60 -43.35 -5.33
C LYS A 201 2.36 -43.33 -4.41
N GLY A 202 1.87 -42.15 -4.06
CA GLY A 202 0.69 -41.97 -3.21
C GLY A 202 0.94 -42.04 -1.69
N LYS A 203 2.15 -42.38 -1.26
CA LYS A 203 2.54 -42.48 0.15
C LYS A 203 3.40 -41.31 0.59
N TYR A 204 3.32 -40.94 1.86
CA TYR A 204 4.07 -39.84 2.45
C TYR A 204 5.27 -40.35 3.24
N TYR A 205 6.39 -39.66 3.07
CA TYR A 205 7.66 -39.96 3.72
C TYR A 205 8.19 -38.70 4.41
N VAL A 206 8.85 -38.89 5.54
CA VAL A 206 9.72 -37.87 6.14
C VAL A 206 11.02 -37.89 5.35
N ARG A 207 11.26 -36.84 4.55
CA ARG A 207 12.45 -36.72 3.70
C ARG A 207 13.66 -36.24 4.49
N GLU A 208 13.46 -35.27 5.36
CA GLU A 208 14.50 -34.58 6.12
C GLU A 208 13.92 -34.20 7.48
N ARG A 209 14.64 -34.50 8.57
CA ARG A 209 14.33 -33.95 9.89
C ARG A 209 15.02 -32.61 10.05
N LEU A 210 14.35 -31.67 10.69
CA LEU A 210 14.82 -30.31 10.92
C LEU A 210 14.90 -30.09 12.43
N ASP A 211 15.92 -29.35 12.87
CA ASP A 211 15.99 -28.88 14.25
C ASP A 211 15.21 -27.55 14.44
N GLU A 212 15.09 -27.10 15.68
CA GLU A 212 14.39 -25.85 16.02
C GLU A 212 15.25 -24.58 15.80
N SER A 213 16.35 -24.68 15.05
CA SER A 213 17.19 -23.50 14.79
C SER A 213 16.39 -22.41 14.05
N PRO A 214 16.75 -21.13 14.24
CA PRO A 214 16.14 -20.02 13.50
C PRO A 214 16.26 -20.19 11.98
N GLU A 215 17.34 -20.81 11.51
CA GLU A 215 17.56 -21.14 10.10
C GLU A 215 16.47 -22.09 9.59
N ASN A 216 16.26 -23.21 10.29
CA ASN A 216 15.23 -24.18 9.90
C ASN A 216 13.81 -23.65 10.07
N SER A 217 13.53 -22.88 11.13
CA SER A 217 12.25 -22.20 11.32
C SER A 217 11.90 -21.28 10.14
N SER A 218 12.91 -20.64 9.53
CA SER A 218 12.70 -19.78 8.37
C SER A 218 12.32 -20.54 7.09
N ARG A 219 12.52 -21.86 7.03
CA ARG A 219 12.21 -22.71 5.87
C ARG A 219 10.70 -22.99 5.73
N PHE A 220 9.93 -22.88 6.81
CA PHE A 220 8.51 -23.19 6.89
C PHE A 220 7.61 -22.29 6.04
N HIS A 221 6.35 -22.71 5.92
CA HIS A 221 5.26 -21.94 5.30
C HIS A 221 5.50 -21.55 3.84
N THR A 222 6.11 -22.45 3.07
CA THR A 222 6.39 -22.27 1.64
C THR A 222 5.66 -23.36 0.85
N TYR A 223 4.74 -22.93 -0.01
CA TYR A 223 3.76 -23.81 -0.64
C TYR A 223 3.60 -23.51 -2.13
N MET A 224 3.13 -24.52 -2.87
CA MET A 224 2.69 -24.34 -4.24
C MET A 224 1.30 -23.72 -4.22
N ALA A 225 1.03 -22.78 -5.11
CA ALA A 225 -0.27 -22.14 -5.19
C ALA A 225 -0.68 -21.84 -6.63
N ARG A 226 -1.97 -21.98 -6.92
CA ARG A 226 -2.57 -21.47 -8.15
C ARG A 226 -3.15 -20.09 -7.89
N VAL A 227 -2.88 -19.17 -8.81
CA VAL A 227 -3.41 -17.80 -8.73
C VAL A 227 -4.85 -17.82 -9.24
N GLU A 228 -5.83 -17.69 -8.33
CA GLU A 228 -7.25 -17.60 -8.73
C GLU A 228 -7.58 -16.21 -9.26
N LYS A 229 -7.06 -15.17 -8.60
CA LYS A 229 -7.34 -13.78 -8.96
C LYS A 229 -6.26 -12.84 -8.43
N VAL A 230 -5.80 -11.93 -9.28
CA VAL A 230 -5.12 -10.70 -8.82
C VAL A 230 -6.20 -9.68 -8.48
N ILE A 231 -6.40 -9.39 -7.19
CA ILE A 231 -7.47 -8.51 -6.71
C ILE A 231 -7.04 -7.06 -6.96
N ASP A 232 -5.91 -6.69 -6.38
CA ASP A 232 -5.28 -5.36 -6.44
C ASP A 232 -3.79 -5.52 -6.78
N GLY A 233 -3.04 -4.41 -6.86
CA GLY A 233 -1.61 -4.45 -7.17
C GLY A 233 -0.77 -5.28 -6.18
N ASP A 234 -1.23 -5.42 -4.94
CA ASP A 234 -0.51 -6.09 -3.86
C ASP A 234 -1.33 -7.15 -3.12
N THR A 235 -2.50 -7.53 -3.64
CA THR A 235 -3.39 -8.48 -2.99
C THR A 235 -3.87 -9.51 -4.01
N LEU A 236 -3.62 -10.79 -3.71
CA LEU A 236 -3.96 -11.93 -4.56
C LEU A 236 -4.85 -12.92 -3.82
N ARG A 237 -5.74 -13.59 -4.54
CA ARG A 237 -6.46 -14.77 -4.07
C ARG A 237 -5.78 -16.01 -4.63
N LEU A 238 -5.34 -16.89 -3.76
CA LEU A 238 -4.60 -18.10 -4.11
C LEU A 238 -5.36 -19.35 -3.66
N ALA A 239 -5.31 -20.40 -4.46
CA ALA A 239 -5.60 -21.77 -4.05
C ALA A 239 -4.25 -22.44 -3.72
N ILE A 240 -3.95 -22.58 -2.43
CA ILE A 240 -2.67 -23.02 -1.89
C ILE A 240 -2.74 -24.50 -1.58
N ASP A 241 -1.86 -25.29 -2.19
CA ASP A 241 -1.68 -26.70 -1.86
C ASP A 241 -0.79 -26.79 -0.62
N THR A 242 -1.39 -27.15 0.51
CA THR A 242 -0.69 -27.31 1.79
C THR A 242 -0.13 -28.72 1.96
N GLY A 243 -0.10 -29.51 0.89
CA GLY A 243 0.23 -30.93 0.92
C GLY A 243 -0.94 -31.78 1.40
N PHE A 244 -0.69 -33.09 1.49
CA PHE A 244 -1.64 -34.06 2.04
C PHE A 244 -3.04 -33.98 1.41
N GLU A 245 -3.09 -33.81 0.07
CA GLU A 245 -4.33 -33.70 -0.71
C GLU A 245 -5.26 -32.56 -0.23
N THR A 246 -4.67 -31.52 0.34
CA THR A 246 -5.41 -30.40 0.93
C THR A 246 -5.07 -29.10 0.23
N VAL A 247 -6.13 -28.41 -0.22
CA VAL A 247 -6.03 -27.09 -0.84
C VAL A 247 -6.85 -26.10 -0.01
N VAL A 248 -6.24 -24.97 0.34
CA VAL A 248 -6.91 -23.85 1.04
C VAL A 248 -6.99 -22.65 0.12
N LYS A 249 -8.08 -21.87 0.21
CA LYS A 249 -8.23 -20.62 -0.54
C LYS A 249 -7.98 -19.43 0.37
N GLN A 250 -6.92 -18.68 0.08
CA GLN A 250 -6.51 -17.58 0.94
C GLN A 250 -6.28 -16.28 0.16
N LYS A 251 -6.63 -15.15 0.77
CA LYS A 251 -6.19 -13.83 0.33
C LYS A 251 -4.80 -13.56 0.90
N ILE A 252 -3.82 -13.35 0.02
CA ILE A 252 -2.44 -13.02 0.35
C ILE A 252 -2.18 -11.56 0.03
N ARG A 253 -1.72 -10.82 1.05
CA ARG A 253 -1.20 -9.46 0.93
C ARG A 253 0.31 -9.54 0.72
N LEU A 254 0.81 -8.93 -0.34
CA LEU A 254 2.24 -8.91 -0.64
C LEU A 254 2.99 -8.21 0.49
N ARG A 255 3.96 -8.92 1.06
CA ARG A 255 4.82 -8.45 2.15
C ARG A 255 5.59 -7.20 1.74
N GLY A 256 5.77 -6.30 2.70
CA GLY A 256 6.70 -5.17 2.62
C GLY A 256 6.39 -4.16 1.52
N ILE A 257 5.23 -4.23 0.88
CA ILE A 257 4.85 -3.33 -0.20
C ILE A 257 3.40 -2.86 -0.08
N ASP A 258 3.11 -1.69 -0.64
CA ASP A 258 1.78 -1.11 -0.71
C ASP A 258 1.57 -0.50 -2.09
N CYS A 259 0.57 -1.00 -2.81
CA CYS A 259 0.17 -0.49 -4.11
C CYS A 259 -0.91 0.59 -3.94
N PRO A 260 -0.98 1.53 -4.89
CA PRO A 260 -2.15 2.40 -5.03
C PRO A 260 -3.47 1.62 -5.05
N GLU A 261 -4.52 2.21 -4.45
CA GLU A 261 -5.87 1.65 -4.46
C GLU A 261 -6.39 1.50 -5.89
N ILE A 262 -7.17 0.43 -6.15
CA ILE A 262 -7.61 0.06 -7.50
C ILE A 262 -8.54 1.08 -8.18
N ILE A 263 -9.14 1.96 -7.38
CA ILE A 263 -9.96 3.07 -7.85
C ILE A 263 -9.12 4.09 -8.65
N PHE A 264 -7.82 4.18 -8.38
CA PHE A 264 -6.89 5.05 -9.09
C PHE A 264 -6.29 4.36 -10.31
N THR A 265 -5.86 5.15 -11.30
CA THR A 265 -5.26 4.62 -12.55
C THR A 265 -3.96 3.87 -12.27
N GLU A 266 -3.18 4.33 -11.31
CA GLU A 266 -1.92 3.74 -10.86
C GLU A 266 -2.17 2.38 -10.18
N GLY A 267 -3.25 2.25 -9.41
CA GLY A 267 -3.64 0.98 -8.79
C GLY A 267 -4.01 -0.05 -9.85
N ARG A 268 -4.73 0.37 -10.89
CA ARG A 268 -5.02 -0.47 -12.06
C ARG A 268 -3.73 -0.87 -12.79
N LYS A 269 -2.79 0.05 -13.00
CA LYS A 269 -1.48 -0.25 -13.60
C LYS A 269 -0.69 -1.29 -12.80
N ALA A 270 -0.66 -1.17 -11.47
CA ALA A 270 0.01 -2.12 -10.59
C ALA A 270 -0.63 -3.52 -10.66
N ARG A 271 -1.97 -3.59 -10.57
CA ARG A 271 -2.72 -4.84 -10.73
C ARG A 271 -2.50 -5.48 -12.10
N ASP A 272 -2.58 -4.70 -13.17
CA ASP A 272 -2.45 -5.20 -14.53
C ASP A 272 -1.02 -5.68 -14.82
N PHE A 273 -0.01 -5.03 -14.24
CA PHE A 273 1.36 -5.52 -14.23
C PHE A 273 1.46 -6.88 -13.55
N ALA A 274 0.97 -7.01 -12.31
CA ALA A 274 1.01 -8.29 -11.58
C ALA A 274 0.27 -9.39 -12.34
N ARG A 275 -0.91 -9.09 -12.90
CA ARG A 275 -1.66 -10.04 -13.74
C ARG A 275 -0.86 -10.49 -14.96
N ARG A 276 -0.22 -9.57 -15.68
CA ARG A 276 0.58 -9.90 -16.87
C ARG A 276 1.86 -10.68 -16.52
N GLU A 277 2.46 -10.43 -15.38
CA GLU A 277 3.64 -11.17 -14.94
C GLU A 277 3.30 -12.60 -14.50
N LEU A 278 2.11 -12.80 -13.94
CA LEU A 278 1.62 -14.12 -13.55
C LEU A 278 0.88 -14.86 -14.67
N ASP A 279 0.57 -14.18 -15.77
CA ASP A 279 0.02 -14.80 -16.97
C ASP A 279 1.06 -15.76 -17.59
N GLY A 280 0.62 -16.98 -17.90
CA GLY A 280 1.50 -18.08 -18.32
C GLY A 280 2.19 -18.84 -17.18
N CYS A 281 1.83 -18.60 -15.92
CA CYS A 281 2.25 -19.42 -14.78
C CYS A 281 1.12 -20.36 -14.36
N ASP A 282 1.31 -21.68 -14.52
CA ASP A 282 0.32 -22.67 -14.05
C ASP A 282 0.19 -22.70 -12.51
N PHE A 283 1.28 -22.38 -11.83
CA PHE A 283 1.38 -22.22 -10.39
C PHE A 283 2.54 -21.27 -10.03
N VAL A 284 2.53 -20.83 -8.78
CA VAL A 284 3.56 -20.00 -8.15
C VAL A 284 4.00 -20.65 -6.84
N VAL A 285 5.12 -20.20 -6.29
CA VAL A 285 5.51 -20.50 -4.92
C VAL A 285 5.13 -19.32 -4.04
N VAL A 286 4.36 -19.59 -2.98
CA VAL A 286 4.00 -18.60 -1.96
C VAL A 286 4.71 -18.93 -0.67
N LYS A 287 5.41 -17.95 -0.10
CA LYS A 287 5.90 -18.01 1.29
C LYS A 287 5.04 -17.10 2.15
N THR A 288 4.39 -17.64 3.17
CA THR A 288 3.59 -16.87 4.11
C THR A 288 4.29 -16.65 5.44
N TYR A 289 3.93 -15.58 6.13
CA TYR A 289 4.48 -15.20 7.41
C TYR A 289 3.37 -15.18 8.46
N ARG A 290 2.95 -13.97 8.87
CA ARG A 290 1.85 -13.75 9.82
C ARG A 290 0.64 -13.16 9.11
N THR A 291 -0.46 -13.06 9.84
CA THR A 291 -1.61 -12.25 9.42
C THR A 291 -1.38 -10.77 9.70
N ASP A 292 -1.95 -9.90 8.87
CA ASP A 292 -2.04 -8.47 9.16
C ASP A 292 -3.23 -8.16 10.08
N LYS A 293 -3.41 -6.88 10.44
CA LYS A 293 -4.51 -6.40 11.30
C LYS A 293 -5.91 -6.58 10.70
N TYR A 294 -6.02 -7.13 9.48
CA TYR A 294 -7.26 -7.39 8.76
C TYR A 294 -7.42 -8.89 8.44
N ASP A 295 -6.71 -9.77 9.16
CA ASP A 295 -6.71 -11.22 9.00
C ASP A 295 -6.30 -11.72 7.59
N ARG A 296 -5.54 -10.91 6.85
CA ARG A 296 -4.95 -11.33 5.57
C ARG A 296 -3.57 -11.88 5.83
N TYR A 297 -3.23 -13.01 5.22
CA TYR A 297 -1.88 -13.55 5.32
C TYR A 297 -0.92 -12.66 4.53
N ILE A 298 0.20 -12.30 5.16
CA ILE A 298 1.28 -11.56 4.53
C ILE A 298 2.22 -12.57 3.87
N GLY A 299 2.58 -12.35 2.60
CA GLY A 299 3.42 -13.30 1.87
C GLY A 299 4.26 -12.73 0.73
N ASP A 300 5.25 -13.52 0.33
CA ASP A 300 6.06 -13.32 -0.87
C ASP A 300 5.61 -14.29 -1.96
N ILE A 301 5.57 -13.80 -3.21
CA ILE A 301 5.19 -14.60 -4.38
C ILE A 301 6.37 -14.74 -5.33
N PHE A 302 6.79 -15.98 -5.54
CA PHE A 302 7.86 -16.35 -6.46
C PHE A 302 7.30 -17.06 -7.69
N TYR A 303 7.78 -16.66 -8.87
CA TYR A 303 7.28 -17.21 -10.14
C TYR A 303 8.37 -17.23 -11.22
N ILE A 304 8.21 -18.13 -12.20
CA ILE A 304 8.94 -18.15 -13.47
C ILE A 304 7.90 -18.51 -14.54
N LYS A 305 7.77 -17.69 -15.58
CA LYS A 305 6.80 -17.92 -16.67
C LYS A 305 7.10 -19.22 -17.40
N ASN A 306 6.05 -20.00 -17.68
CA ASN A 306 6.13 -21.28 -18.39
C ASN A 306 7.05 -22.33 -17.74
N GLU A 307 7.40 -22.18 -16.46
CA GLU A 307 8.21 -23.14 -15.72
C GLU A 307 7.31 -24.17 -15.04
N GLN A 308 7.74 -25.44 -15.08
CA GLN A 308 7.01 -26.58 -14.52
C GLN A 308 7.74 -27.22 -13.34
N SER A 309 9.00 -26.82 -13.07
CA SER A 309 9.73 -27.23 -11.87
C SER A 309 9.40 -26.33 -10.69
N LEU A 310 8.71 -26.89 -9.72
CA LEU A 310 8.39 -26.25 -8.44
C LEU A 310 9.65 -25.89 -7.64
N GLU A 311 10.65 -26.78 -7.66
CA GLU A 311 11.94 -26.57 -7.01
C GLU A 311 12.68 -25.37 -7.61
N ARG A 312 12.66 -25.25 -8.95
CA ARG A 312 13.31 -24.13 -9.63
C ARG A 312 12.61 -22.80 -9.36
N ILE A 313 11.28 -22.76 -9.33
CA ILE A 313 10.55 -21.55 -8.95
C ILE A 313 10.88 -21.18 -7.49
N CYS A 314 10.96 -22.16 -6.59
CA CYS A 314 11.29 -21.93 -5.19
C CYS A 314 12.71 -21.37 -5.02
N ALA A 315 13.70 -21.87 -5.76
CA ALA A 315 15.11 -21.47 -5.66
C ALA A 315 15.46 -20.19 -6.44
N GLU A 316 14.94 -20.04 -7.66
CA GLU A 316 15.38 -19.03 -8.64
C GLU A 316 14.27 -18.05 -9.04
N GLY A 317 13.02 -18.30 -8.63
CA GLY A 317 11.87 -17.53 -9.10
C GLY A 317 11.96 -16.04 -8.81
N LYS A 318 11.46 -15.24 -9.75
CA LYS A 318 11.35 -13.78 -9.58
C LYS A 318 10.38 -13.48 -8.45
N LEU A 319 10.71 -12.49 -7.62
CA LEU A 319 9.84 -12.04 -6.54
C LEU A 319 8.93 -10.91 -7.03
N LEU A 320 7.63 -11.17 -7.11
CA LEU A 320 6.64 -10.20 -7.57
C LEU A 320 6.66 -8.90 -6.75
N ASN A 321 6.83 -9.00 -5.43
CA ASN A 321 6.88 -7.85 -4.52
C ASN A 321 7.99 -6.87 -4.92
N ARG A 322 9.18 -7.41 -5.22
CA ARG A 322 10.35 -6.63 -5.64
C ARG A 322 10.16 -6.04 -7.03
N GLU A 323 9.57 -6.80 -7.95
CA GLU A 323 9.29 -6.31 -9.30
C GLU A 323 8.37 -5.07 -9.24
N LEU A 324 7.29 -5.13 -8.45
CA LEU A 324 6.37 -3.99 -8.25
C LEU A 324 7.10 -2.75 -7.69
N LEU A 325 7.98 -2.92 -6.71
CA LEU A 325 8.82 -1.83 -6.20
C LEU A 325 9.75 -1.26 -7.28
N SER A 326 10.48 -2.14 -7.98
CA SER A 326 11.47 -1.74 -8.98
C SER A 326 10.87 -0.97 -10.16
N LYS A 327 9.60 -1.24 -10.48
CA LYS A 327 8.84 -0.56 -11.52
C LYS A 327 8.12 0.70 -11.03
N GLY A 328 8.26 1.06 -9.74
CA GLY A 328 7.57 2.20 -9.13
C GLY A 328 6.06 2.01 -9.04
N LEU A 329 5.58 0.76 -9.07
CA LEU A 329 4.15 0.41 -9.00
C LEU A 329 3.68 0.15 -7.56
N ALA A 330 4.61 0.06 -6.61
CA ALA A 330 4.34 -0.05 -5.18
C ALA A 330 5.32 0.83 -4.38
N ARG A 331 4.97 1.14 -3.13
CA ARG A 331 5.86 1.71 -2.12
C ARG A 331 6.29 0.65 -1.12
N PRO A 332 7.47 0.75 -0.50
CA PRO A 332 7.82 -0.13 0.60
C PRO A 332 6.98 0.20 1.83
N LEU A 333 6.55 -0.84 2.52
CA LEU A 333 5.88 -0.77 3.80
C LEU A 333 6.85 -1.30 4.85
N GLN A 334 7.13 -0.52 5.91
CA GLN A 334 7.92 -1.03 7.02
C GLN A 334 7.26 -2.28 7.57
N ILE A 335 8.01 -3.38 7.54
CA ILE A 335 7.59 -4.65 8.13
C ILE A 335 7.84 -4.47 9.62
N VAL A 336 6.80 -4.10 10.37
CA VAL A 336 6.86 -3.95 11.84
C VAL A 336 7.26 -5.27 12.49
#